data_AF-A0A0B0IJ56-F1
#
_entry.id   AF-A0A0B0IJ56-F1
#
_cell.length_a   1.000
_cell.length_b   1.000
_cell.length_c   1.000
_cell.angle_alpha   90.00
_cell.angle_beta   90.00
_cell.angle_gamma   90.00
#
_symmetry.space_group_name_H-M   'P 1'
#
loop_
_entity.id
_entity.type
_entity.pdbx_description
1 polymer ?
#
loop_
_entity_poly.entity_id
_entity_poly.type
_entity_poly.pdbx_seq_one_letter_code
_entity_poly.pdbx_strand_id
1 'polypeptide(L)'
;MEKKEGTILTNHKDKNSVKSSEDVAQNSYQPSDYQSTEEVEKGLAATHEQVSDAYVEGTIDGQIDNYEGEDLDLPKEGYQKDVYKEK
;
A
#
# COMPACT_ATOMS: atom_id res chain seq x y z
N MET A 1 -13.52 -52.90 15.81
CA MET A 1 -14.59 -51.88 15.86
C MET A 1 -14.43 -51.18 17.21
N GLU A 2 -13.65 -50.10 17.27
CA GLU A 2 -14.10 -48.71 17.01
C GLU A 2 -15.21 -48.36 18.02
N LYS A 3 -15.04 -47.38 18.92
CA LYS A 3 -14.83 -45.96 18.57
C LYS A 3 -13.97 -45.22 19.60
N LYS A 4 -12.98 -44.48 19.11
CA LYS A 4 -12.36 -43.36 19.83
C LYS A 4 -13.28 -42.17 19.60
N GLU A 5 -14.08 -41.83 20.60
CA GLU A 5 -14.88 -40.59 20.60
C GLU A 5 -13.89 -39.42 20.61
N GLY A 6 -13.81 -38.72 19.47
CA GLY A 6 -12.90 -37.61 19.25
C GLY A 6 -13.21 -36.46 20.19
N THR A 7 -12.18 -35.99 20.89
CA THR A 7 -12.18 -34.71 21.60
C THR A 7 -12.67 -33.61 20.66
N ILE A 8 -13.83 -33.04 20.95
CA ILE A 8 -14.35 -31.86 20.26
C ILE A 8 -13.39 -30.72 20.57
N LEU A 9 -12.60 -30.30 19.57
CA LEU A 9 -11.83 -29.07 19.62
C LEU A 9 -12.85 -27.92 19.59
N THR A 10 -13.13 -27.34 20.74
CA THR A 10 -13.91 -26.11 20.82
C THR A 10 -13.16 -25.01 20.09
N ASN A 11 -13.74 -24.50 18.99
CA ASN A 11 -13.29 -23.29 18.33
C ASN A 11 -13.29 -22.14 19.34
N HIS A 12 -12.10 -21.79 19.83
CA HIS A 12 -11.85 -20.55 20.53
C HIS A 12 -12.00 -19.42 19.50
N LYS A 13 -13.23 -18.96 19.29
CA LYS A 13 -13.45 -17.69 18.61
C LYS A 13 -12.96 -16.61 19.57
N ASP A 14 -11.70 -16.20 19.40
CA ASP A 14 -11.09 -15.14 20.18
C ASP A 14 -11.95 -13.89 20.04
N LYS A 15 -12.79 -13.62 21.05
CA LYS A 15 -13.71 -12.47 21.10
C LYS A 15 -12.99 -11.12 20.97
N ASN A 16 -11.66 -11.12 21.09
CA ASN A 16 -10.81 -9.95 20.88
C ASN A 16 -10.62 -9.61 19.39
N SER A 17 -10.56 -10.61 18.50
CA SER A 17 -10.33 -10.42 17.05
C SER A 17 -11.51 -9.78 16.33
N VAL A 18 -12.73 -10.10 16.77
CA VAL A 18 -13.98 -9.61 16.15
C VAL A 18 -14.20 -8.12 16.44
N LYS A 19 -13.85 -7.65 17.65
CA LYS A 19 -13.95 -6.22 17.99
C LYS A 19 -12.99 -5.38 17.16
N SER A 20 -11.73 -5.81 17.10
CA SER A 20 -10.70 -5.15 16.28
C SER A 20 -11.09 -5.06 14.80
N SER A 21 -11.75 -6.07 14.24
CA SER A 21 -12.18 -6.03 12.83
C SER A 21 -13.32 -5.04 12.59
N GLU A 22 -14.28 -4.94 13.52
CA GLU A 22 -15.39 -4.00 13.44
C GLU A 22 -14.90 -2.54 13.61
N ASP A 23 -13.99 -2.31 14.56
CA ASP A 23 -13.39 -1.00 14.84
C ASP A 23 -12.61 -0.49 13.61
N VAL A 24 -11.84 -1.37 12.95
CA VAL A 24 -11.12 -1.02 11.71
C VAL A 24 -12.07 -0.75 10.54
N ALA A 25 -13.15 -1.53 10.41
CA ALA A 25 -14.12 -1.36 9.32
C ALA A 25 -14.95 -0.07 9.45
N GLN A 26 -15.14 0.43 10.67
CA GLN A 26 -15.87 1.66 10.94
C GLN A 26 -14.97 2.91 10.95
N ASN A 27 -13.66 2.74 11.12
CA ASN A 27 -12.72 3.85 11.16
C ASN A 27 -12.60 4.56 9.80
N SER A 28 -12.61 5.88 9.83
CA SER A 28 -12.44 6.76 8.67
C SER A 28 -11.36 7.78 8.98
N TYR A 29 -10.57 8.16 7.97
CA TYR A 29 -9.47 9.10 8.11
C TYR A 29 -9.90 10.39 8.83
N GLN A 30 -9.17 10.77 9.87
CA GLN A 30 -9.20 12.09 10.48
C GLN A 30 -7.80 12.74 10.43
N PRO A 31 -7.69 14.06 10.22
CA PRO A 31 -6.39 14.74 10.23
C PRO A 31 -5.59 14.59 11.53
N SER A 32 -6.25 14.33 12.66
CA SER A 32 -5.59 14.07 13.95
C SER A 32 -4.87 12.72 14.02
N ASP A 33 -5.19 11.77 13.13
CA ASP A 33 -4.76 10.37 13.22
C ASP A 33 -3.25 10.20 13.06
N TYR A 34 -2.55 11.17 12.46
CA TYR A 34 -1.09 11.23 12.45
C TYR A 34 -0.47 11.24 13.86
N GLN A 35 -1.19 11.77 14.84
CA GLN A 35 -0.77 11.87 16.23
C GLN A 35 -1.37 10.78 17.12
N SER A 36 -2.15 9.86 16.55
CA SER A 36 -2.77 8.77 17.31
C SER A 36 -1.71 7.87 17.96
N THR A 37 -2.10 7.09 18.96
CA THR A 37 -1.30 5.97 19.47
C THR A 37 -1.57 4.67 18.73
N GLU A 38 -2.69 4.58 18.01
CA GLU A 38 -3.15 3.38 17.33
C GLU A 38 -2.51 3.23 15.94
N GLU A 39 -2.00 2.04 15.64
CA GLU A 39 -1.25 1.76 14.40
C GLU A 39 -2.14 1.87 13.15
N VAL A 40 -3.39 1.41 13.24
CA VAL A 40 -4.32 1.45 12.10
C VAL A 40 -4.65 2.88 11.70
N GLU A 41 -4.86 3.76 12.69
CA GLU A 41 -5.18 5.17 12.45
C GLU A 41 -3.99 5.89 11.79
N LYS A 42 -2.76 5.64 12.25
CA LYS A 42 -1.55 6.15 11.59
C LYS A 42 -1.41 5.64 10.17
N GLY A 43 -1.65 4.34 9.94
CA GLY A 43 -1.58 3.75 8.61
C GLY A 43 -2.61 4.35 7.66
N LEU A 44 -3.83 4.58 8.14
CA LEU A 44 -4.89 5.23 7.36
C LEU A 44 -4.54 6.69 7.03
N ALA A 45 -3.96 7.42 7.98
CA ALA A 45 -3.47 8.77 7.75
C ALA A 45 -2.34 8.81 6.70
N ALA A 46 -1.28 8.02 6.90
CA ALA A 46 -0.12 7.99 6.01
C ALA A 46 -0.48 7.59 4.57
N THR A 47 -1.44 6.68 4.38
CA THR A 47 -1.91 6.31 3.03
C THR A 47 -2.78 7.39 2.41
N HIS A 48 -3.54 8.16 3.21
CA HIS A 48 -4.28 9.32 2.72
C HIS A 48 -3.34 10.43 2.22
N GLU A 49 -2.24 10.71 2.93
CA GLU A 49 -1.19 11.64 2.45
C GLU A 49 -0.52 11.12 1.18
N GLN A 50 -0.07 9.87 1.13
CA GLN A 50 0.53 9.32 -0.10
C GLN A 50 -0.39 9.45 -1.33
N VAL A 51 -1.69 9.20 -1.16
CA VAL A 51 -2.67 9.34 -2.25
C VAL A 51 -2.89 10.81 -2.62
N SER A 52 -2.96 11.70 -1.64
CA SER A 52 -3.09 13.14 -1.85
C SER A 52 -1.86 13.71 -2.54
N ASP A 53 -0.67 13.33 -2.10
CA ASP A 53 0.62 13.74 -2.66
C ASP A 53 0.71 13.29 -4.11
N ALA A 54 0.40 12.02 -4.41
CA ALA A 54 0.38 11.53 -5.79
C ALA A 54 -0.64 12.28 -6.67
N TYR A 55 -1.79 12.68 -6.12
CA TYR A 55 -2.78 13.45 -6.84
C TYR A 55 -2.34 14.90 -7.10
N VAL A 56 -1.70 15.54 -6.11
CA VAL A 56 -1.28 16.95 -6.18
C VAL A 56 0.04 17.12 -6.95
N GLU A 57 1.02 16.25 -6.71
CA GLU A 57 2.31 16.24 -7.41
C GLU A 57 2.16 15.82 -8.87
N GLY A 58 1.15 14.99 -9.18
CA GLY A 58 0.91 14.50 -10.53
C GLY A 58 2.03 13.55 -10.99
N THR A 59 2.44 13.63 -12.25
CA THR A 59 3.55 12.84 -12.79
C THR A 59 4.82 13.68 -12.91
N ILE A 60 5.94 13.17 -12.39
CA ILE A 60 7.26 13.70 -12.74
C ILE A 60 7.63 13.16 -14.12
N ASP A 61 7.25 13.91 -15.16
CA ASP A 61 7.67 13.63 -16.52
C ASP A 61 9.10 14.20 -16.70
N GLY A 62 10.10 13.40 -16.33
CA GLY A 62 11.49 13.77 -16.56
C GLY A 62 11.82 13.68 -18.05
N GLN A 63 12.55 14.67 -18.55
CA GLN A 63 13.10 14.69 -19.91
C GLN A 63 14.62 14.47 -19.84
N ILE A 64 15.18 13.73 -20.80
CA ILE A 64 16.63 13.62 -21.00
C ILE A 64 17.02 14.55 -22.14
N ASP A 65 17.97 15.45 -21.88
CA ASP A 65 18.63 16.20 -22.94
C ASP A 65 19.56 15.25 -23.72
N ASN A 66 19.32 15.08 -25.01
CA ASN A 66 20.26 14.37 -25.87
C ASN A 66 21.49 15.24 -26.18
N TYR A 67 22.55 14.67 -26.75
CA TYR A 67 23.77 15.42 -27.11
C TYR A 67 23.55 16.51 -28.17
N GLU A 68 22.38 16.49 -28.84
CA GLU A 68 21.92 17.48 -29.83
C GLU A 68 21.02 18.56 -29.21
N GLY A 69 20.72 18.47 -27.91
CA GLY A 69 19.89 19.41 -27.16
C GLY A 69 18.39 19.25 -27.36
N GLU A 70 17.92 18.08 -27.83
CA GLU A 70 16.49 17.76 -27.86
C GLU A 70 16.07 17.08 -26.55
N ASP A 71 14.95 17.57 -25.99
CA ASP A 71 14.31 16.97 -24.83
C ASP A 71 13.59 15.68 -25.25
N LEU A 72 14.03 14.54 -24.71
CA LEU A 72 13.39 13.24 -24.91
C LEU A 72 12.64 12.82 -23.66
N ASP A 73 11.35 12.52 -23.79
CA ASP A 73 10.55 11.99 -22.68
C ASP A 73 11.17 10.71 -22.12
N LEU A 74 11.29 10.63 -20.79
CA LEU A 74 11.71 9.40 -20.13
C LEU A 74 10.67 8.30 -20.38
N PRO A 75 11.09 7.12 -20.87
CA PRO A 75 10.21 5.97 -20.94
C PRO A 75 9.71 5.61 -19.54
N LYS A 76 8.38 5.55 -19.36
CA LYS A 76 7.73 5.14 -18.08
C LYS A 76 7.79 3.63 -17.83
N GLU A 77 8.52 2.90 -18.67
CA GLU A 77 8.71 1.45 -18.57
C GLU A 77 9.97 1.16 -17.74
N GLY A 78 9.98 0.06 -16.98
CA GLY A 78 11.15 -0.37 -16.22
C GLY A 78 12.38 -0.57 -17.12
N TYR A 79 13.59 -0.46 -16.56
CA TYR A 79 14.85 -0.57 -17.29
C TYR A 79 14.89 -1.81 -18.21
N GLN A 80 14.74 -1.59 -19.51
CA GLN A 80 14.96 -2.61 -20.52
C GLN A 80 16.43 -2.53 -20.95
N LYS A 81 17.20 -3.56 -20.62
CA LYS A 81 18.66 -3.63 -20.85
C LYS A 81 19.07 -3.48 -22.33
N ASP A 82 18.13 -3.68 -23.24
CA ASP A 82 18.43 -3.86 -24.66
C ASP A 82 18.29 -2.60 -25.52
N VAL A 83 18.01 -1.42 -24.92
CA VAL A 83 17.82 -0.16 -25.67
C VAL A 83 19.14 0.37 -26.28
N TYR A 84 20.31 -0.10 -25.82
CA TYR A 84 21.62 0.38 -26.29
C TYR A 84 22.44 -0.66 -27.07
N LYS A 85 21.79 -1.57 -27.80
CA LYS A 85 22.49 -2.40 -28.78
C LYS A 85 22.25 -1.88 -30.20
N GLU A 86 23.38 -1.54 -30.83
CA GLU A 86 23.61 -1.25 -32.24
C GLU A 86 23.23 0.16 -32.75
N LYS A 87 24.26 1.00 -32.83
CA LYS A 87 24.72 1.55 -34.11
C LYS A 87 26.23 1.34 -34.24
#